data_AF-A0A8J6KPN9-F1
#
_entry.id   AF-A0A8J6KPN9-F1
#
_cell.length_a   1.000
_cell.length_b   1.000
_cell.length_c   1.000
_cell.angle_alpha   90.00
_cell.angle_beta   90.00
_cell.angle_gamma   90.00
#
_symmetry.space_group_name_H-M   'P 1'
#
loop_
_entity.id
_entity.type
_entity.pdbx_description
1 polymer ?
#
loop_
_entity_poly.entity_id
_entity_poly.type
_entity_poly.pdbx_seq_one_letter_code
_entity_poly.pdbx_strand_id
1 'polypeptide(L)' 'VNAHFMKDVGLDSLDQVGIIMAMEDEFGFEIPDIDAKKLMCPQEIVDYIVDKKDVYE' A
#
# COMPACT_ATOMS: atom_id res chain seq x y z
N VAL A 1 5.54 7.98 -13.04
CA VAL A 1 4.17 8.50 -13.16
C VAL A 1 3.52 8.22 -11.83
N ASN A 2 3.59 9.17 -10.90
CA ASN A 2 3.17 8.97 -9.52
C ASN A 2 1.67 9.26 -9.46
N ALA A 3 0.84 8.23 -9.67
CA ALA A 3 -0.60 8.35 -9.58
C ALA A 3 -1.01 8.39 -8.10
N HIS A 4 -1.69 9.46 -7.68
CA HIS A 4 -2.18 9.61 -6.34
C HIS A 4 -3.57 8.95 -6.22
N PHE A 5 -3.80 8.13 -5.19
CA PHE A 5 -5.05 7.37 -5.04
C PHE A 5 -6.30 8.26 -5.13
N MET A 6 -6.32 9.34 -4.36
CA MET A 6 -7.43 10.28 -4.34
C MET A 6 -7.52 11.18 -5.59
N LYS A 7 -6.38 11.63 -6.13
CA LYS A 7 -6.36 12.70 -7.14
C LYS A 7 -6.45 12.19 -8.58
N ASP A 8 -5.83 11.05 -8.85
CA ASP A 8 -5.70 10.51 -10.21
C ASP A 8 -6.60 9.31 -10.45
N VAL A 9 -6.85 8.50 -9.42
CA VAL A 9 -7.73 7.33 -9.50
C VAL A 9 -9.12 7.62 -8.93
N GLY A 10 -9.25 8.65 -8.08
CA GLY A 10 -10.52 9.02 -7.46
C GLY A 10 -10.99 8.04 -6.38
N LEU A 11 -10.05 7.29 -5.79
CA LEU A 11 -10.33 6.33 -4.73
C LEU A 11 -10.48 7.03 -3.38
N ASP A 12 -11.45 6.61 -2.60
CA ASP A 12 -11.69 7.14 -1.26
C ASP A 12 -10.73 6.48 -0.25
N SER A 13 -10.59 7.12 0.90
CA SER A 13 -9.86 6.62 2.08
C SER A 13 -10.25 5.20 2.49
N LEU A 14 -11.50 4.78 2.25
CA LEU A 14 -11.95 3.41 2.51
C LEU A 14 -11.42 2.41 1.48
N ASP A 15 -11.32 2.82 0.21
CA ASP A 15 -10.78 1.95 -0.84
C ASP A 15 -9.29 1.68 -0.62
N GLN A 16 -8.55 2.67 -0.14
CA GLN A 16 -7.14 2.53 0.25
C GLN A 16 -6.96 1.45 1.32
N VAL A 17 -7.83 1.42 2.35
CA VAL A 17 -7.80 0.39 3.40
C VAL A 17 -8.10 -1.00 2.82
N GLY A 18 -9.06 -1.10 1.89
CA GLY A 18 -9.38 -2.36 1.23
C GLY A 18 -8.22 -2.92 0.41
N ILE A 19 -7.49 -2.07 -0.31
CA ILE A 19 -6.31 -2.47 -1.10
C ILE A 19 -5.19 -2.97 -0.18
N ILE A 20 -4.92 -2.24 0.91
CA ILE A 20 -3.89 -2.62 1.87
C ILE A 20 -4.22 -3.98 2.51
N MET A 21 -5.46 -4.16 2.96
CA MET A 21 -5.92 -5.40 3.58
C MET A 21 -5.86 -6.61 2.62
N ALA A 22 -6.22 -6.41 1.34
CA ALA A 22 -6.09 -7.45 0.32
C ALA A 22 -4.62 -7.81 0.04
N MET A 23 -3.72 -6.83 0.07
CA MET A 23 -2.29 -7.07 -0.10
C MET A 23 -1.68 -7.79 1.12
N GLU A 24 -2.07 -7.43 2.33
CA GLU A 24 -1.66 -8.12 3.56
C GLU A 24 -2.02 -9.61 3.51
N ASP A 25 -3.23 -9.95 3.07
CA ASP A 25 -3.71 -11.33 2.93
C ASP A 25 -2.97 -12.08 1.81
N GLU A 26 -2.78 -11.46 0.64
CA GLU A 26 -2.10 -12.09 -0.51
C GLU A 26 -0.62 -12.39 -0.25
N PHE A 27 0.08 -11.50 0.45
CA PHE A 27 1.51 -11.64 0.72
C PHE A 27 1.82 -12.19 2.12
N GLY A 28 0.80 -12.36 2.98
CA GLY A 28 0.96 -12.85 4.35
C GLY A 28 1.79 -11.93 5.24
N PHE A 29 1.78 -10.62 5.00
CA PHE A 29 2.43 -9.62 5.86
C PHE A 29 1.39 -8.74 6.56
N GLU A 30 1.81 -8.03 7.60
CA GLU A 30 0.98 -7.05 8.30
C GLU A 30 1.63 -5.66 8.16
N ILE A 31 0.89 -4.68 7.64
CA ILE A 31 1.32 -3.28 7.52
C ILE A 31 0.75 -2.52 8.73
N PRO A 32 1.60 -1.88 9.54
CA PRO A 32 1.11 -1.03 10.62
C PRO A 32 0.24 0.11 10.07
N ASP A 33 -0.86 0.43 10.76
CA ASP A 33 -1.75 1.56 10.44
C ASP A 33 -1.01 2.89 10.19
N ILE A 34 0.11 3.10 10.89
CA ILE A 34 0.95 4.29 10.77
C ILE A 34 1.62 4.37 9.40
N ASP A 35 2.04 3.22 8.86
CA ASP A 35 2.64 3.13 7.54
C ASP A 35 1.54 3.11 6.48
N ALA A 36 0.46 2.36 6.69
CA ALA A 36 -0.70 2.34 5.80
C ALA A 36 -1.24 3.75 5.50
N LYS A 37 -1.30 4.64 6.50
CA LYS A 37 -1.71 6.05 6.33
C LYS A 37 -0.72 6.92 5.56
N LYS A 38 0.55 6.53 5.48
CA LYS A 38 1.58 7.24 4.69
C LYS A 38 1.58 6.80 3.24
N LEU A 39 1.07 5.61 2.94
CA LEU A 39 1.01 5.04 1.60
C LEU A 39 -0.10 5.67 0.77
N MET A 40 0.15 6.86 0.23
CA MET A 40 -0.80 7.70 -0.51
C MET A 40 -0.79 7.43 -2.03
N CYS A 41 0.22 6.72 -2.51
CA CYS A 41 0.35 6.31 -3.90
C CYS A 41 0.51 4.78 -4.01
N PRO A 42 -0.01 4.13 -5.07
CA PRO A 42 0.20 2.70 -5.31
C PRO A 42 1.68 2.36 -5.43
N GLN A 43 2.46 3.30 -5.97
CA GLN A 43 3.90 3.16 -6.11
C GLN A 43 4.61 3.04 -4.76
N GLU A 44 4.19 3.81 -3.75
CA GLU A 44 4.74 3.73 -2.40
C GLU A 44 4.42 2.38 -1.74
N ILE A 45 3.23 1.82 -2.01
CA ILE A 45 2.86 0.50 -1.51
C ILE A 45 3.74 -0.58 -2.16
N VAL A 46 3.91 -0.52 -3.47
CA VAL A 46 4.78 -1.45 -4.20
C VAL A 46 6.23 -1.35 -3.70
N ASP A 47 6.75 -0.13 -3.54
CA ASP A 47 8.09 0.10 -3.02
C ASP A 47 8.22 -0.44 -1.59
N TYR A 48 7.22 -0.24 -0.73
CA TYR A 48 7.20 -0.78 0.64
C TYR A 48 7.23 -2.32 0.65
N ILE A 49 6.46 -2.95 -0.24
CA ILE A 49 6.43 -4.42 -0.36
C ILE A 49 7.77 -4.94 -0.87
N VAL A 50 8.35 -4.32 -1.90
CA VAL A 50 9.64 -4.73 -2.47
C VAL A 50 10.77 -4.58 -1.45
N ASP A 51 10.84 -3.43 -0.77
CA ASP A 51 11.87 -3.15 0.24
C ASP A 51 11.76 -4.11 1.43
N LYS A 52 10.53 -4.42 1.89
CA LYS A 52 10.32 -5.46 2.91
C LYS A 52 10.64 -6.87 2.43
N LYS A 53 10.43 -7.19 1.16
CA LYS A 53 10.66 -8.54 0.62
C LYS A 53 12.16 -8.85 0.51
N ASP A 54 13.00 -7.86 0.23
CA ASP A 54 14.47 -8.00 0.21
C ASP A 54 15.08 -8.25 1.61
N VAL A 55 14.30 -8.06 2.69
CA VAL A 55 14.74 -8.32 4.07
C VAL A 55 14.51 -9.78 4.49
N TYR A 56 13.75 -10.55 3.71
CA TYR A 56 13.40 -11.96 4.02
C TYR A 56 14.01 -13.00 3.04
N GLU A 57 15.09 -12.67 2.32
CA GLU A 57 15.95 -13.67 1.64
C GLU A 57 17.05 -14.23 2.55
#